data_AF-A0A7X8AS54-F1
#
_entry.id   AF-A0A7X8AS54-F1
#
_cell.length_a   1.000
_cell.length_b   1.000
_cell.length_c   1.000
_cell.angle_alpha   90.00
_cell.angle_beta   90.00
_cell.angle_gamma   90.00
#
_symmetry.space_group_name_H-M   'P 1'
#
loop_
_entity.id
_entity.type
_entity.pdbx_description
1 polymer ?
#
loop_
_entity_poly.entity_id
_entity_poly.type
_entity_poly.pdbx_seq_one_letter_code
_entity_poly.pdbx_strand_id
1 'polypeptide(L)'
;MKKTLYELISENKRKTFLFLIIFSIILFLIGYVIAYLLEWGITGIILISVILIIYNLITYYNSDKIALMSVGARPAKEDEFKVLHNVVEEV
;
A
#
# COMPACT_ATOMS: atom_id res chain seq x y z
N MET A 1 27.18 15.44 0.89
CA MET A 1 26.14 16.41 1.28
C MET A 1 24.99 15.66 1.91
N LYS A 2 24.45 16.13 3.05
CA LYS A 2 23.20 15.61 3.62
C LYS A 2 22.06 16.00 2.68
N LYS A 3 21.14 15.06 2.39
CA LYS A 3 19.93 15.34 1.64
C LYS A 3 19.00 16.25 2.45
N THR A 4 18.29 17.15 1.79
CA THR A 4 17.23 17.95 2.41
C THR A 4 15.98 17.11 2.65
N LEU A 5 15.08 17.56 3.54
CA LEU A 5 13.83 16.86 3.82
C LEU A 5 12.95 16.69 2.56
N TYR A 6 12.91 17.71 1.70
CA TYR A 6 12.18 17.66 0.43
C TYR A 6 12.73 16.62 -0.54
N GLU A 7 14.05 16.45 -0.60
CA GLU A 7 14.68 15.39 -1.40
C GLU A 7 14.31 14.00 -0.87
N LEU A 8 14.28 13.81 0.45
CA LEU A 8 13.85 12.55 1.06
C LEU A 8 12.38 12.24 0.76
N ILE A 9 11.49 13.23 0.85
CA ILE A 9 10.06 13.05 0.51
C ILE A 9 9.91 12.66 -0.97
N SER A 10 10.60 13.36 -1.87
CA SER A 10 10.55 13.07 -3.31
C SER A 10 11.10 11.67 -3.63
N GLU A 11 12.20 11.28 -2.99
CA GLU A 11 12.79 9.95 -3.13
C GLU A 11 11.84 8.86 -2.62
N ASN A 12 11.19 9.06 -1.48
CA ASN A 12 10.21 8.12 -0.94
C ASN A 12 9.00 7.98 -1.87
N LYS A 13 8.46 9.09 -2.39
CA LYS A 13 7.36 9.05 -3.38
C LYS A 13 7.71 8.21 -4.61
N ARG A 14 8.94 8.37 -5.14
CA ARG A 14 9.42 7.56 -6.27
C ARG A 14 9.56 6.08 -5.92
N LYS A 15 10.09 5.77 -4.72
CA LYS A 15 10.21 4.38 -4.24
C LYS A 15 8.84 3.72 -4.06
N THR A 16 7.88 4.42 -3.46
CA THR A 16 6.50 3.94 -3.32
C THR A 16 5.86 3.68 -4.68
N PHE A 17 6.02 4.60 -5.64
CA PHE A 17 5.51 4.42 -7.00
C PHE A 17 6.13 3.20 -7.69
N LEU A 18 7.46 3.03 -7.59
CA LEU A 18 8.16 1.86 -8.14
C LEU A 18 7.67 0.55 -7.49
N PHE A 19 7.51 0.55 -6.17
CA PHE A 19 6.97 -0.59 -5.43
C PHE A 19 5.56 -0.98 -5.91
N LEU A 20 4.65 0.00 -6.02
CA LEU A 20 3.28 -0.23 -6.47
C LEU A 20 3.23 -0.80 -7.90
N ILE A 21 4.07 -0.30 -8.82
CA ILE A 21 4.14 -0.84 -10.19
C ILE A 21 4.62 -2.29 -10.18
N ILE A 22 5.74 -2.57 -9.53
CA ILE A 22 6.32 -3.92 -9.52
C ILE A 22 5.33 -4.91 -8.91
N PHE A 23 4.73 -4.54 -7.77
CA PHE A 23 3.75 -5.38 -7.10
C PHE A 23 2.48 -5.58 -7.93
N SER A 24 2.01 -4.53 -8.61
CA SER A 24 0.86 -4.61 -9.51
C SER A 24 1.11 -5.53 -10.70
N ILE A 25 2.31 -5.50 -11.29
CA ILE A 25 2.69 -6.42 -12.37
C ILE A 25 2.64 -7.87 -11.88
N ILE A 26 3.18 -8.14 -10.69
CA ILE A 26 3.16 -9.48 -10.09
C ILE A 26 1.71 -9.95 -9.89
N LEU A 27 0.85 -9.11 -9.29
CA LEU A 27 -0.57 -9.45 -9.10
C LEU A 27 -1.32 -9.63 -10.42
N PHE A 28 -1.04 -8.79 -11.42
CA PHE A 28 -1.63 -8.92 -12.76
C PHE A 28 -1.24 -10.25 -13.40
N LEU A 29 0.03 -10.65 -13.32
CA LEU A 29 0.50 -11.93 -13.86
C LEU A 29 -0.19 -13.11 -13.18
N ILE A 30 -0.35 -13.07 -11.85
CA ILE A 30 -1.07 -14.10 -11.10
C ILE A 30 -2.53 -14.17 -11.57
N GLY A 31 -3.21 -13.02 -11.63
CA GLY A 31 -4.57 -12.94 -12.14
C GLY A 31 -4.67 -13.48 -13.56
N TYR A 32 -3.77 -13.07 -14.44
CA TYR A 32 -3.75 -13.49 -15.85
C TYR A 32 -3.66 -15.01 -15.98
N VAL A 33 -2.77 -15.66 -15.19
CA VAL A 33 -2.68 -17.12 -15.16
C VAL A 33 -4.00 -17.75 -14.72
N ILE A 34 -4.66 -17.19 -13.70
CA ILE A 34 -5.97 -17.67 -13.24
C ILE A 34 -7.03 -17.53 -14.36
N ALA A 35 -7.12 -16.37 -15.01
CA ALA A 35 -8.07 -16.16 -16.10
C ALA A 35 -7.81 -17.07 -17.30
N TYR A 36 -6.53 -17.36 -17.59
CA TYR A 36 -6.15 -18.30 -18.64
C TYR A 36 -6.58 -19.73 -18.29
N LEU A 37 -6.30 -20.20 -17.08
CA LEU A 37 -6.65 -21.56 -16.62
C LEU A 37 -8.16 -21.79 -16.55
N LEU A 38 -8.94 -20.74 -16.27
CA LEU A 38 -10.40 -20.81 -16.22
C LEU A 38 -11.07 -20.50 -17.57
N GLU A 39 -10.28 -20.34 -18.64
CA GLU A 39 -10.76 -20.04 -20.00
C GLU A 39 -11.65 -18.79 -20.09
N TRP A 40 -11.42 -17.79 -19.23
CA TRP A 40 -12.23 -16.56 -19.19
C TRP A 40 -11.97 -15.60 -20.36
N GLY A 41 -10.92 -15.86 -21.14
CA GLY A 41 -10.53 -15.04 -22.28
C GLY A 41 -10.34 -13.57 -21.93
N ILE A 42 -10.75 -12.68 -22.85
CA ILE A 42 -10.60 -11.22 -22.69
C ILE A 42 -11.36 -10.66 -21.49
N THR A 43 -12.52 -11.25 -21.16
CA THR A 43 -13.36 -10.82 -20.04
C THR A 43 -12.63 -10.99 -18.71
N GLY A 44 -11.86 -12.07 -18.55
CA GLY A 44 -11.03 -12.29 -17.37
C GLY A 44 -9.96 -11.21 -17.22
N ILE A 45 -9.27 -10.86 -18.31
CA ILE A 45 -8.21 -9.82 -18.32
C ILE A 45 -8.78 -8.46 -17.92
N ILE A 46 -9.93 -8.07 -18.46
CA ILE A 46 -10.62 -6.82 -18.10
C ILE A 46 -10.98 -6.83 -16.63
N LEU A 47 -11.58 -7.92 -16.13
CA LEU A 47 -11.97 -8.06 -14.73
C LEU A 47 -10.77 -7.91 -13.77
N ILE A 48 -9.67 -8.62 -14.05
CA ILE A 48 -8.44 -8.54 -13.24
C ILE A 48 -7.87 -7.13 -13.25
N SER A 49 -7.87 -6.47 -14.41
CA SER A 49 -7.37 -5.09 -14.54
C SER A 49 -8.18 -4.12 -13.69
N VAL A 50 -9.51 -4.24 -13.70
CA VAL A 50 -10.42 -3.42 -12.88
C VAL A 50 -10.18 -3.68 -11.39
N ILE A 51 -10.09 -4.95 -10.98
CA ILE A 51 -9.80 -5.33 -9.59
C ILE A 51 -8.45 -4.74 -9.15
N LEU A 52 -7.43 -4.79 -10.01
CA LEU A 52 -6.10 -4.30 -9.69
C LEU A 52 -6.06 -2.77 -9.53
N ILE A 53 -6.85 -2.03 -10.32
CA ILE A 53 -7.00 -0.57 -10.16
C ILE A 53 -7.63 -0.26 -8.81
N ILE A 54 -8.74 -0.94 -8.47
CA ILE A 54 -9.42 -0.77 -7.18
C ILE A 54 -8.47 -1.12 -6.02
N TYR A 55 -7.74 -2.24 -6.14
CA TYR A 55 -6.74 -2.66 -5.16
C TYR A 55 -5.66 -1.59 -4.94
N ASN A 56 -5.13 -1.00 -6.00
CA ASN A 56 -4.13 0.06 -5.89
C ASN A 56 -4.69 1.31 -5.20
N LEU A 57 -5.91 1.73 -5.55
CA LEU A 57 -6.56 2.87 -4.90
C LEU A 57 -6.74 2.62 -3.40
N ILE A 58 -7.30 1.46 -3.01
CA ILE A 58 -7.50 1.10 -1.61
C ILE A 58 -6.16 1.06 -0.87
N THR A 59 -5.15 0.40 -1.46
CA THR A 59 -3.82 0.24 -0.85
C THR A 59 -3.11 1.58 -0.69
N TYR A 60 -3.19 2.46 -1.68
CA TYR A 60 -2.55 3.77 -1.63
C TYR A 60 -3.14 4.63 -0.49
N TYR A 61 -4.46 4.73 -0.42
CA TYR A 61 -5.14 5.59 0.56
C TYR A 61 -5.24 5.00 1.97
N ASN A 62 -5.08 3.68 2.15
CA ASN A 62 -5.15 3.01 3.46
C ASN A 62 -3.83 2.32 3.84
N SER A 63 -2.71 2.75 3.25
CA SER A 63 -1.41 2.12 3.46
C SER A 63 -0.96 2.11 4.93
N ASP A 64 -1.26 3.18 5.66
CA ASP A 64 -1.02 3.32 7.11
C ASP A 64 -1.78 2.27 7.91
N LYS A 65 -3.09 2.11 7.65
CA LYS A 65 -3.93 1.11 8.32
C LYS A 65 -3.47 -0.31 7.99
N ILE A 66 -3.12 -0.57 6.74
CA ILE A 66 -2.59 -1.87 6.30
C ILE A 66 -1.29 -2.21 7.04
N ALA A 67 -0.38 -1.23 7.18
CA ALA A 67 0.86 -1.42 7.93
C ALA A 67 0.62 -1.68 9.43
N LEU A 68 -0.32 -0.97 10.05
CA LEU A 68 -0.68 -1.19 11.46
C LEU A 68 -1.31 -2.58 11.67
N MET A 69 -2.21 -2.99 10.76
CA MET A 69 -2.85 -4.30 10.83
C MET A 69 -1.86 -5.46 10.63
N SER A 70 -0.82 -5.29 9.79
CA SER A 70 0.14 -6.36 9.50
C SER A 70 1.03 -6.74 10.69
N VAL A 71 1.23 -5.81 11.62
CA VAL A 71 1.99 -6.03 12.87
C VAL A 71 1.09 -6.31 14.07
N GLY A 72 -0.22 -6.42 13.87
CA GLY A 72 -1.19 -6.60 14.95
C GLY A 72 -1.24 -5.40 15.91
N ALA A 73 -1.00 -4.19 15.41
CA ALA A 73 -1.02 -2.99 16.23
C ALA A 73 -2.39 -2.83 16.91
N ARG A 74 -2.36 -2.40 18.17
CA ARG A 74 -3.56 -2.10 18.96
C ARG A 74 -3.55 -0.62 19.32
N PRO A 75 -4.72 0.04 19.39
CA PRO A 75 -4.78 1.42 19.86
C PRO A 75 -4.11 1.57 21.23
N ALA A 76 -3.21 2.53 21.35
CA ALA A 76 -2.59 2.87 22.64
C ALA A 76 -3.62 3.63 23.47
N LYS A 77 -4.03 3.06 24.61
CA LYS A 77 -4.97 3.74 25.51
C LYS A 77 -4.33 4.98 26.12
N GLU A 78 -5.08 6.07 26.18
CA GLU A 78 -4.59 7.37 26.63
C GLU A 78 -4.26 7.40 28.12
N ASP A 79 -5.00 6.64 28.93
CA ASP A 79 -4.78 6.52 30.38
C ASP A 79 -3.45 5.85 30.74
N GLU A 80 -3.07 4.82 29.97
CA GLU A 80 -1.86 4.01 30.17
C GLU A 80 -0.64 4.61 29.47
N PHE A 81 -0.82 5.24 28.30
CA PHE A 81 0.27 5.64 27.41
C PHE A 81 0.35 7.17 27.16
N LYS A 82 0.12 7.99 28.19
CA LYS A 82 0.14 9.47 28.10
C LYS A 82 1.39 10.05 27.43
N VAL A 83 2.57 9.51 27.74
CA VAL A 83 3.84 10.00 27.16
C VAL A 83 3.87 9.79 25.64
N LEU A 84 3.32 8.68 25.14
CA LEU A 84 3.27 8.40 23.70
C LEU A 84 2.33 9.37 22.98
N HIS A 85 1.17 9.68 23.57
CA HIS A 85 0.22 10.64 23.02
C HIS A 85 0.79 12.06 22.99
N ASN A 86 1.38 12.51 24.11
CA ASN A 86 1.99 13.85 24.20
C ASN A 86 3.08 14.06 23.15
N VAL A 87 3.94 13.05 22.93
CA VAL A 87 5.04 13.14 21.94
C VAL A 87 4.53 13.26 20.51
N VAL A 88 3.38 12.66 20.19
CA VAL A 88 2.78 12.72 18.85
C VAL A 88 2.03 14.04 18.63
N GLU A 89 1.38 14.57 19.66
CA GLU A 89 0.60 15.82 19.60
C GLU A 89 1.45 17.09 19.63
N GLU A 90 2.68 17.03 20.16
CA GLU A 90 3.58 18.19 20.26
C GLU A 90 4.21 18.60 18.90
N VAL A 91 4.02 17.80 17.85
CA VAL A 91 4.62 18.00 16.50
C VAL A 91 3.63 18.63 15.51
#